data_AF-A0A2H6N617-F1
#
_entry.id   AF-A0A2H6N617-F1
#
_cell.length_a   1.000
_cell.length_b   1.000
_cell.length_c   1.000
_cell.angle_alpha   90.00
_cell.angle_beta   90.00
_cell.angle_gamma   90.00
#
_symmetry.space_group_name_H-M   'P 1'
#
loop_
_entity.id
_entity.type
_entity.pdbx_description
1 polymer ?
#
loop_
_entity_poly.entity_id
_entity_poly.type
_entity_poly.pdbx_seq_one_letter_code
_entity_poly.pdbx_strand_id
1 'polypeptide(L)'
;SYLDTEVNLFLLPFMDSETDDVLPRATPGSGPLFSLLPGYKGHPSFQSLIAKLRSQMMSMSRPQLSHTILTEKNWFHYAARIWDGVKKSSALSEYSRLLA
;
A
#
# COMPACT_ATOMS: atom_id res chain seq x y z
N SER A 1 18.68 8.30 -0.93
CA SER A 1 18.28 6.98 -0.41
C SER A 1 18.86 5.96 -1.35
N TYR A 2 19.84 5.16 -0.91
CA TYR A 2 20.65 4.31 -1.79
C TYR A 2 20.36 2.85 -1.44
N LEU A 3 19.35 2.28 -2.11
CA LEU A 3 19.22 0.82 -2.22
C LEU A 3 19.89 0.47 -3.55
N ASP A 4 20.95 -0.34 -3.52
CA ASP A 4 21.65 -0.81 -4.74
C ASP A 4 20.75 -1.69 -5.63
N THR A 5 19.60 -2.13 -5.12
CA THR A 5 18.60 -2.92 -5.84
C THR A 5 17.23 -2.30 -5.65
N GLU A 6 16.52 -2.07 -6.76
CA GLU A 6 15.11 -1.68 -6.72
C GLU A 6 14.28 -2.85 -6.15
N VAL A 7 13.62 -2.61 -5.02
CA VAL A 7 12.71 -3.56 -4.39
C VAL A 7 11.27 -3.12 -4.60
N ASN A 8 10.31 -4.04 -4.41
CA ASN A 8 8.88 -3.75 -4.47
C ASN A 8 8.44 -2.91 -3.25
N LEU A 9 8.81 -1.63 -3.26
CA LEU A 9 8.50 -0.64 -2.23
C LEU A 9 7.71 0.50 -2.85
N PHE A 10 6.63 0.91 -2.19
CA PHE A 10 5.75 1.97 -2.64
C PHE A 10 5.52 2.97 -1.50
N LEU A 11 5.57 4.27 -1.81
CA LEU A 11 5.41 5.35 -0.83
C LEU A 11 4.03 5.99 -0.97
N LEU A 12 3.35 6.19 0.16
CA LEU A 12 2.10 6.93 0.25
C LEU A 12 2.26 8.08 1.26
N PRO A 13 1.95 9.34 0.86
CA PRO A 13 1.94 10.47 1.78
C PRO A 13 0.72 10.38 2.71
N PHE A 14 0.67 11.25 3.71
CA PHE A 14 -0.56 11.43 4.47
C PHE A 14 -1.68 11.97 3.56
N MET A 15 -2.92 11.60 3.88
CA MET A 15 -4.08 12.23 3.27
C MET A 15 -4.18 13.66 3.77
N ASP A 16 -4.30 14.61 2.85
CA ASP A 16 -4.51 16.01 3.20
C ASP A 16 -5.76 16.14 4.06
N SER A 17 -5.63 16.73 5.25
CA SER A 17 -6.78 17.17 6.05
C SER A 17 -7.21 18.54 5.53
N GLU A 18 -8.51 18.83 5.47
CA GLU A 18 -9.07 20.10 4.94
C GLU A 18 -8.55 21.37 5.66
N THR A 19 -7.75 21.21 6.71
CA THR A 19 -7.16 22.28 7.51
C THR A 19 -5.90 22.92 6.91
N ASP A 20 -5.25 22.30 5.91
CA ASP A 20 -4.02 22.87 5.31
C ASP A 20 -4.27 23.93 4.22
N ASP A 21 -5.53 24.15 3.84
CA ASP A 21 -5.96 25.20 2.89
C ASP A 21 -6.32 26.52 3.60
N VAL A 22 -5.71 26.84 4.74
CA VAL A 22 -5.81 28.20 5.31
C VAL A 22 -5.00 29.14 4.42
N LEU A 23 -5.70 29.73 3.44
CA LEU A 23 -5.26 30.83 2.60
C LEU A 23 -4.38 31.81 3.40
N PRO A 24 -3.14 32.11 2.96
CA PRO A 24 -2.37 33.17 3.59
C PRO A 24 -3.13 34.47 3.40
N ARG A 25 -3.53 35.07 4.52
CA ARG A 25 -4.12 36.41 4.61
C ARG A 25 -3.33 37.35 3.68
N ALA A 26 -3.99 37.84 2.64
CA ALA A 26 -3.39 38.62 1.57
C ALA A 26 -2.46 39.72 2.12
N THR A 27 -1.16 39.61 1.80
CA THR A 27 -0.18 40.68 2.04
C THR A 27 -0.36 41.75 0.95
N PRO A 28 -0.52 43.04 1.30
CA PRO A 28 -0.72 44.10 0.33
C PRO A 28 0.59 44.33 -0.43
N GLY A 29 0.69 43.82 -1.66
CA GLY A 29 1.86 43.96 -2.53
C GLY A 29 2.17 42.75 -3.44
N SER A 30 1.56 41.59 -3.18
CA SER A 30 1.65 40.41 -4.06
C SER A 30 0.50 40.42 -5.07
N GLY A 31 0.79 40.26 -6.36
CA GLY A 31 -0.23 40.20 -7.41
C GLY A 31 -1.29 39.10 -7.12
N PRO A 32 -2.52 39.25 -7.63
CA PRO A 32 -3.70 38.53 -7.11
C PRO A 32 -3.64 37.00 -7.22
N LEU A 33 -2.78 36.45 -8.09
CA LEU A 33 -2.66 35.02 -8.31
C LEU A 33 -1.56 34.36 -7.46
N PHE A 34 -0.54 35.11 -7.03
CA PHE A 34 0.58 34.53 -6.28
C PHE A 34 0.19 34.17 -4.84
N SER A 35 -0.70 34.95 -4.21
CA SER A 35 -1.27 34.65 -2.89
C SER A 35 -2.19 33.42 -2.87
N LEU A 36 -2.62 32.94 -4.04
CA LEU A 36 -3.47 31.75 -4.19
C LEU A 36 -2.68 30.47 -4.42
N LEU A 37 -1.35 30.53 -4.52
CA LEU A 37 -0.53 29.35 -4.73
C LEU A 37 -0.53 28.49 -3.45
N PRO A 38 -0.82 27.18 -3.56
CA PRO A 38 -0.73 26.29 -2.41
C PRO A 38 0.72 26.15 -1.94
N GLY A 39 0.89 25.81 -0.66
CA GLY A 39 2.20 25.50 -0.10
C GLY A 39 2.87 24.33 -0.83
N TYR A 40 4.20 24.42 -1.02
CA TYR A 40 4.96 23.34 -1.64
C TYR A 40 5.05 22.13 -0.68
N LYS A 41 4.50 20.98 -1.11
CA LYS A 41 4.45 19.75 -0.29
C LYS A 41 5.62 18.78 -0.50
N GLY A 42 6.37 18.90 -1.60
CA GLY A 42 7.52 18.01 -1.88
C GLY A 42 7.20 16.58 -2.31
N HIS A 43 5.92 16.25 -2.54
CA HIS A 43 5.49 14.93 -3.02
C HIS A 43 4.22 15.03 -3.88
N PRO A 44 3.91 14.01 -4.71
CA PRO A 44 2.64 13.93 -5.41
C PRO A 44 1.46 13.82 -4.43
N SER A 45 0.25 14.17 -4.89
CA SER A 45 -0.95 14.03 -4.05
C SER A 45 -1.24 12.56 -3.71
N PHE A 46 -1.86 12.34 -2.55
CA PHE A 46 -2.30 11.01 -2.12
C PHE A 46 -3.15 10.31 -3.19
N GLN A 47 -4.11 11.03 -3.78
CA GLN A 47 -5.04 10.48 -4.79
C GLN A 47 -4.31 10.00 -6.06
N SER A 48 -3.29 10.73 -6.50
CA SER A 48 -2.50 10.31 -7.66
C SER A 48 -1.68 9.05 -7.36
N LEU A 49 -1.12 8.93 -6.15
CA LEU A 49 -0.30 7.78 -5.78
C LEU A 49 -1.15 6.52 -5.52
N ILE A 50 -2.30 6.64 -4.86
CA ILE A 50 -3.20 5.49 -4.67
C ILE A 50 -3.75 4.97 -6.00
N ALA A 51 -4.01 5.86 -6.97
CA ALA A 51 -4.41 5.47 -8.32
C ALA A 51 -3.30 4.65 -9.02
N LYS A 52 -2.03 5.07 -8.90
CA LYS A 52 -0.87 4.34 -9.44
C LYS A 52 -0.69 2.98 -8.76
N LEU A 53 -0.75 2.93 -7.42
CA LEU A 53 -0.64 1.67 -6.67
C LEU A 53 -1.74 0.69 -7.07
N ARG A 54 -2.99 1.15 -7.17
CA ARG A 54 -4.12 0.32 -7.60
C ARG A 54 -3.88 -0.27 -8.98
N SER A 55 -3.40 0.53 -9.94
CA SER A 55 -3.09 0.04 -11.28
C SER A 55 -2.00 -1.03 -11.25
N GLN A 56 -0.90 -0.80 -10.52
CA GLN A 56 0.18 -1.78 -10.35
C GLN A 56 -0.33 -3.08 -9.71
N MET A 57 -1.15 -3.00 -8.66
CA MET A 57 -1.72 -4.17 -7.99
C MET A 57 -2.63 -4.98 -8.91
N MET A 58 -3.46 -4.30 -9.71
CA MET A 58 -4.39 -4.98 -10.63
C MET A 58 -3.69 -5.62 -11.83
N SER A 59 -2.52 -5.11 -12.21
CA SER A 59 -1.67 -5.66 -13.28
C SER A 59 -0.73 -6.78 -12.83
N MET A 60 -0.71 -7.15 -11.55
CA MET A 60 0.17 -8.22 -11.07
C MET A 60 -0.14 -9.57 -11.75
N SER A 61 0.91 -10.37 -11.94
CA SER A 61 0.76 -11.72 -12.48
C SER A 61 -0.08 -12.59 -11.54
N ARG A 62 -0.87 -13.51 -12.11
CA ARG A 62 -1.76 -14.41 -11.37
C ARG A 62 -1.33 -15.87 -11.57
N PRO A 63 -0.17 -16.28 -11.01
CA PRO A 63 0.30 -17.64 -11.14
C PRO A 63 -0.62 -18.62 -10.40
N GLN A 64 -0.59 -19.89 -10.82
CA GLN A 64 -1.34 -20.94 -10.12
C GLN A 64 -0.72 -21.22 -8.75
N LEU A 65 -1.58 -21.32 -7.73
CA LEU A 65 -1.16 -21.60 -6.35
C LEU A 65 -0.97 -23.11 -6.07
N SER A 66 -1.47 -23.97 -6.96
CA SER A 66 -1.43 -25.43 -6.81
C SER A 66 -1.30 -26.09 -8.19
N HIS A 67 -1.14 -27.42 -8.22
CA HIS A 67 -1.10 -28.21 -9.46
C HIS A 67 -2.43 -28.25 -10.23
N THR A 68 -3.49 -27.66 -9.68
CA THR A 68 -4.82 -27.58 -10.31
C THR A 68 -5.24 -26.12 -10.43
N ILE A 69 -5.90 -25.78 -11.54
CA ILE A 69 -6.52 -24.46 -11.73
C ILE A 69 -7.64 -24.30 -10.71
N LEU A 70 -7.57 -23.24 -9.91
CA LEU A 70 -8.57 -22.93 -8.88
C LEU A 70 -9.57 -21.91 -9.41
N THR A 71 -10.86 -22.16 -9.14
CA THR A 71 -11.92 -21.15 -9.18
C THR A 71 -11.99 -20.42 -7.83
N GLU A 72 -12.72 -19.32 -7.75
CA GLU A 72 -12.93 -18.60 -6.48
C GLU A 72 -13.46 -19.50 -5.35
N LYS A 73 -14.40 -20.40 -5.68
CA LYS A 73 -14.95 -21.36 -4.73
C LYS A 73 -13.91 -22.36 -4.24
N ASN A 74 -13.14 -22.95 -5.16
CA ASN A 74 -12.15 -23.95 -4.80
C ASN A 74 -10.94 -23.32 -4.09
N TRP A 75 -10.61 -22.07 -4.39
CA TRP A 75 -9.62 -21.28 -3.66
C TRP A 75 -10.02 -21.11 -2.20
N PHE A 76 -11.28 -20.82 -1.91
CA PHE A 76 -11.77 -20.71 -0.53
C PHE A 76 -11.66 -22.03 0.23
N HIS A 77 -12.09 -23.15 -0.36
CA HIS A 77 -11.92 -24.47 0.24
C HIS A 77 -10.44 -24.84 0.44
N TYR A 78 -9.58 -24.47 -0.50
CA TYR A 78 -8.14 -24.66 -0.41
C TYR A 78 -7.55 -23.87 0.77
N ALA A 79 -7.90 -22.59 0.92
CA ALA A 79 -7.44 -21.75 2.02
C ALA A 79 -7.85 -22.32 3.39
N ALA A 80 -9.10 -22.78 3.53
CA ALA A 80 -9.57 -23.42 4.76
C ALA A 80 -8.74 -24.66 5.13
N ARG A 81 -8.46 -25.54 4.15
CA ARG A 81 -7.62 -26.72 4.35
C ARG A 81 -6.19 -26.36 4.77
N ILE A 82 -5.58 -25.36 4.12
CA ILE A 82 -4.23 -24.89 4.47
C ILE A 82 -4.22 -24.35 5.91
N TRP A 83 -5.23 -23.57 6.29
CA TRP A 83 -5.33 -23.02 7.64
C TRP A 83 -5.43 -24.11 8.73
N ASP A 84 -6.24 -25.15 8.51
CA ASP A 84 -6.32 -26.28 9.42
C ASP A 84 -4.99 -27.05 9.51
N GLY A 85 -4.25 -27.15 8.40
CA GLY A 85 -2.89 -27.69 8.38
C GLY A 85 -1.90 -26.86 9.18
N VAL A 86 -1.92 -25.53 9.02
CA VAL A 86 -1.04 -24.60 9.75
C VAL A 86 -1.24 -24.71 11.25
N LYS A 87 -2.49 -24.77 11.74
CA LYS A 87 -2.79 -24.93 13.18
C LYS A 87 -2.23 -26.22 13.77
N LYS A 88 -2.13 -27.28 12.97
CA LYS A 88 -1.61 -28.60 13.37
C LYS A 88 -0.14 -28.78 12.97
N SER A 89 0.54 -27.71 12.56
CA SER A 89 1.90 -27.78 12.03
C SER A 89 2.91 -28.13 13.12
N SER A 90 3.67 -29.20 12.86
CA SER A 90 4.80 -29.58 13.71
C SER A 90 5.89 -28.52 13.71
N ALA A 91 6.17 -27.88 12.58
CA ALA A 91 7.17 -26.82 12.48
C ALA A 91 6.81 -25.61 13.36
N LEU A 92 5.54 -25.21 13.36
CA LEU A 92 5.05 -24.12 14.22
C LEU A 92 5.11 -24.51 15.70
N SER A 93 4.74 -25.75 16.02
CA SER A 93 4.78 -26.28 17.39
C SER A 93 6.22 -26.34 17.92
N GLU A 94 7.15 -26.79 17.09
CA GLU A 94 8.57 -26.90 17.43
C GLU A 94 9.20 -25.52 17.60
N TYR A 95 8.89 -24.56 16.72
CA TYR A 95 9.33 -23.18 16.89
C TYR A 95 8.81 -22.57 18.19
N SER A 96 7.54 -22.81 18.53
CA SER A 96 6.94 -22.33 19.78
C SER A 96 7.63 -22.93 21.00
N ARG A 97 8.01 -24.21 20.94
CA ARG A 97 8.77 -24.89 21.99
C ARG A 97 10.17 -24.29 22.21
N LEU A 98 10.81 -23.79 21.16
CA LEU A 98 12.13 -23.13 21.26
C LEU A 98 12.07 -21.73 21.89
N LEU A 99 10.90 -21.11 21.90
CA LEU A 99 10.67 -19.79 22.51
C LEU A 99 10.09 -19.86 23.93
N ALA A 100 9.64 -21.04 24.37
CA ALA A 100 9.06 -21.27 25.70
C ALA A 100 10.15 -21.67 26.70
#